data_AF-A0A432UYU4-F1
#
_entry.id   AF-A0A432UYU4-F1
#
_cell.length_a   1.000
_cell.length_b   1.000
_cell.length_c   1.000
_cell.angle_alpha   90.00
_cell.angle_beta   90.00
_cell.angle_gamma   90.00
#
_symmetry.space_group_name_H-M   'P 1'
#
loop_
_entity.id
_entity.type
_entity.pdbx_description
1 polymer ?
#
loop_
_entity_poly.entity_id
_entity_poly.type
_entity_poly.pdbx_seq_one_letter_code
_entity_poly.pdbx_strand_id
1 'polypeptide(L)' 'IGSRFDFSDEQSTEILAGGVFDLDTSTRSFRIEAARRLGQNWKLTGELQIFEHIDMNDLQFTLRDDDFLSLELARYF' A
#
# COMPACT_ATOMS: atom_id res chain seq x y z
N ILE A 1 -17.11 -3.54 -0.18
CA ILE A 1 -16.78 -2.72 1.02
C ILE A 1 -15.29 -2.41 1.06
N GLY A 2 -14.88 -1.33 1.71
CA GLY A 2 -13.47 -0.97 1.85
C GLY A 2 -13.15 -0.41 3.22
N SER A 3 -11.91 -0.59 3.67
CA SER A 3 -11.38 -0.03 4.92
C SER A 3 -10.03 0.64 4.68
N ARG A 4 -9.76 1.68 5.46
CA ARG A 4 -8.50 2.43 5.45
C ARG A 4 -8.13 2.75 6.90
N PHE A 5 -6.87 2.51 7.23
CA PHE A 5 -6.23 2.79 8.50
C PHE A 5 -5.06 3.73 8.26
N ASP A 6 -4.99 4.79 9.05
CA ASP A 6 -3.97 5.83 8.96
C ASP A 6 -3.35 6.03 10.35
N PHE A 7 -2.02 5.99 10.40
CA PHE A 7 -1.24 6.14 11.63
C PHE A 7 -0.04 7.05 11.39
N SER A 8 0.20 7.94 12.34
CA SER A 8 1.38 8.79 12.39
C SER A 8 1.88 9.00 13.82
N ASP A 9 3.19 9.16 13.99
CA ASP A 9 3.80 9.52 15.28
C ASP A 9 4.67 10.80 15.21
N GLU A 10 5.05 11.34 16.38
CA GLU A 10 5.91 12.53 16.48
C GLU A 10 7.33 12.29 15.92
N GLN A 11 7.77 11.04 15.81
CA GLN A 11 9.08 10.67 15.26
C GLN A 11 9.06 10.55 13.72
N SER A 12 8.01 11.05 13.06
CA SER A 12 7.85 11.01 11.61
C SER A 12 7.80 9.59 11.04
N THR A 13 7.18 8.65 11.76
CA THR A 13 6.66 7.42 11.18
C THR A 13 5.25 7.68 10.65
N GLU A 14 4.99 7.25 9.43
CA GLU A 14 3.68 7.30 8.77
C GLU A 14 3.37 5.90 8.22
N ILE A 15 2.18 5.39 8.50
CA ILE A 15 1.69 4.12 7.96
C ILE A 15 0.26 4.33 7.49
N LEU A 16 0.02 3.95 6.24
CA LEU A 16 -1.28 3.89 5.64
C LEU A 16 -1.54 2.46 5.17
N ALA A 17 -2.62 1.85 5.63
CA ALA A 17 -3.01 0.52 5.19
C ALA A 17 -4.48 0.51 4.79
N GLY A 18 -4.84 -0.27 3.78
CA GLY A 18 -6.22 -0.39 3.36
C GLY A 18 -6.48 -1.63 2.52
N GLY A 19 -7.76 -1.96 2.41
CA GLY A 19 -8.20 -3.04 1.56
C GLY A 19 -9.60 -2.81 1.02
N VAL A 20 -9.85 -3.37 -0.15
CA VAL A 20 -11.17 -3.37 -0.80
C VAL A 20 -11.57 -4.81 -1.07
N PHE A 21 -12.80 -5.14 -0.71
CA PHE A 21 -13.41 -6.44 -0.91
C PHE A 21 -14.73 -6.23 -1.62
N ASP A 22 -14.86 -6.77 -2.82
CA ASP A 22 -16.17 -6.87 -3.45
C ASP A 22 -16.99 -7.94 -2.70
N LEU A 23 -18.30 -7.70 -2.55
CA LEU A 23 -19.23 -8.65 -1.93
C LEU A 23 -19.97 -9.49 -2.97
N ASP A 24 -20.04 -9.01 -4.21
CA ASP A 24 -20.71 -9.68 -5.33
C ASP A 24 -19.70 -10.51 -6.14
N THR A 25 -18.44 -10.06 -6.21
CA THR A 25 -17.33 -10.79 -6.81
C THR A 25 -16.32 -11.24 -5.75
N SER A 26 -15.41 -12.16 -6.10
CA SER A 26 -14.32 -12.55 -5.19
C SER A 26 -13.12 -11.60 -5.24
N THR A 27 -13.23 -10.46 -5.94
CA THR A 27 -12.16 -9.45 -6.07
C THR A 27 -11.74 -8.89 -4.71
N ARG A 28 -10.44 -8.92 -4.44
CA ARG A 28 -9.83 -8.32 -3.25
C ARG A 28 -8.55 -7.60 -3.62
N SER A 29 -8.31 -6.46 -3.00
CA SER A 29 -7.02 -5.76 -3.10
C SER A 29 -6.61 -5.19 -1.75
N PHE A 30 -5.30 -5.16 -1.52
CA PHE A 30 -4.69 -4.67 -0.29
C PHE A 30 -3.52 -3.76 -0.62
N ARG A 31 -3.41 -2.65 0.09
CA ARG A 31 -2.28 -1.72 -0.03
C ARG A 31 -1.76 -1.31 1.33
N ILE A 32 -0.44 -1.29 1.47
CA ILE A 32 0.26 -0.75 2.63
C ILE A 32 1.34 0.20 2.13
N GLU A 33 1.29 1.44 2.61
CA GLU A 33 2.31 2.46 2.41
C GLU A 33 2.90 2.79 3.78
N ALA A 34 4.22 2.83 3.88
CA ALA A 34 4.92 3.17 5.12
C ALA A 34 6.10 4.10 4.83
N ALA A 35 6.32 5.08 5.70
CA ALA A 35 7.46 5.96 5.62
C ALA A 35 8.02 6.26 7.01
N ARG A 36 9.33 6.40 7.10
CA ARG A 36 10.00 6.82 8.35
C ARG A 36 11.24 7.64 8.07
N ARG A 37 11.41 8.74 8.82
CA ARG A 37 12.69 9.46 8.88
C ARG A 37 13.70 8.73 9.75
N LEU A 38 14.93 8.62 9.26
CA LEU A 38 16.06 8.05 9.99
C LEU A 38 17.05 9.19 10.27
N GLY A 39 16.98 9.73 11.49
CA GLY A 39 17.70 10.96 11.84
C GLY A 39 17.19 12.16 11.03
N GLN A 40 18.09 13.07 10.68
CA GLN A 40 17.74 14.32 10.00
C GLN A 40 17.87 14.25 8.47
N ASN A 41 18.62 13.28 7.95
CA ASN A 41 19.07 13.29 6.55
C ASN A 41 18.60 12.11 5.72
N TRP A 42 17.84 11.16 6.28
CA TRP A 42 17.37 10.00 5.54
C TRP A 42 15.88 9.80 5.71
N LYS A 43 15.23 9.34 4.65
CA LYS A 43 13.85 8.83 4.67
C LYS A 43 13.84 7.45 4.02
N LEU A 44 13.25 6.48 4.71
CA LEU A 44 12.91 5.18 4.16
C LEU A 44 11.41 5.20 3.83
N THR A 45 11.06 4.79 2.62
CA THR A 45 9.67 4.64 2.16
C THR A 45 9.49 3.23 1.61
N GLY A 46 8.36 2.61 1.92
CA GLY A 46 7.99 1.30 1.43
C GLY A 46 6.53 1.28 1.01
N GLU A 47 6.25 0.54 -0.06
CA GLU A 47 4.91 0.32 -0.57
C GLU A 47 4.73 -1.15 -0.93
N LEU A 48 3.62 -1.74 -0.50
CA LEU A 48 3.19 -3.08 -0.86
C LEU A 48 1.79 -2.99 -1.45
N GLN A 49 1.58 -3.60 -2.61
CA GLN A 49 0.30 -3.75 -3.26
C GLN A 49 0.08 -5.22 -3.61
N ILE A 50 -1.10 -5.74 -3.26
CA ILE A 50 -1.53 -7.12 -3.53
C ILE A 50 -2.91 -7.10 -4.18
N PHE A 51 -3.09 -7.88 -5.24
CA PHE A 51 -4.33 -8.14 -5.95
C PHE A 51 -4.66 -9.63 -5.86
N GLU A 52 -5.84 -9.96 -5.34
CA GLU A 52 -6.23 -11.35 -5.07
C GLU A 52 -7.62 -11.63 -5.66
N HIS A 53 -7.75 -12.74 -6.40
CA HIS A 53 -9.02 -13.21 -6.95
C HIS A 53 -9.80 -12.16 -7.78
N ILE A 54 -9.09 -11.33 -8.55
CA ILE A 54 -9.70 -10.28 -9.37
C ILE A 54 -10.58 -10.90 -10.48
N ASP A 55 -11.88 -10.57 -10.49
CA ASP A 55 -12.82 -11.06 -11.49
C ASP A 55 -12.49 -10.54 -12.90
N MET A 56 -12.73 -11.36 -13.93
CA MET A 56 -12.45 -11.01 -15.34
C MET A 56 -13.25 -9.82 -15.88
N ASN A 57 -14.37 -9.49 -15.24
CA ASN A 57 -15.20 -8.34 -15.61
C ASN A 57 -14.88 -7.09 -14.77
N ASP A 58 -13.97 -7.19 -13.81
CA ASP A 58 -13.56 -6.07 -12.96
C ASP A 58 -12.59 -5.14 -13.70
N LEU A 59 -12.68 -3.83 -13.44
CA LEU A 59 -11.74 -2.84 -13.95
C LEU A 59 -10.31 -3.11 -13.48
N GLN A 60 -10.14 -3.75 -12.31
CA GLN A 60 -8.84 -4.12 -11.77
C GLN A 60 -8.22 -5.35 -12.46
N PHE A 61 -8.92 -6.05 -13.34
CA PHE A 61 -8.45 -7.32 -13.92
C PHE A 61 -7.12 -7.21 -14.67
N THR A 62 -6.83 -6.04 -15.25
CA THR A 62 -5.54 -5.81 -15.92
C THR A 62 -4.36 -5.81 -14.94
N LEU A 63 -4.61 -5.60 -13.65
CA LEU A 63 -3.61 -5.54 -12.57
C LEU A 63 -3.53 -6.83 -11.76
N ARG A 64 -4.30 -7.86 -12.10
CA ARG A 64 -4.48 -9.09 -11.28
C ARG A 64 -3.17 -9.85 -10.97
N ASP A 65 -2.14 -9.67 -11.79
CA ASP A 65 -0.84 -10.33 -11.67
C ASP A 65 0.28 -9.30 -11.36
N ASP A 66 -0.09 -8.06 -11.01
CA ASP A 66 0.82 -6.93 -10.79
C ASP A 66 1.03 -6.64 -9.30
N ASP A 67 1.19 -7.70 -8.50
CA ASP A 67 1.64 -7.58 -7.11
C ASP A 67 3.05 -6.97 -7.08
N PHE A 68 3.29 -6.01 -6.18
CA PHE A 68 4.61 -5.40 -6.06
C PHE A 68 4.97 -4.97 -4.65
N LEU A 69 6.28 -4.93 -4.42
CA LEU A 69 6.92 -4.30 -3.28
C LEU A 69 7.91 -3.25 -3.79
N SER A 70 7.75 -2.01 -3.36
CA SER A 70 8.67 -0.91 -3.62
C SER A 70 9.34 -0.48 -2.32
N LEU A 71 10.65 -0.22 -2.40
CA LEU A 71 11.44 0.31 -1.29
C LEU A 71 12.32 1.44 -1.81
N GLU A 72 12.26 2.59 -1.14
CA GLU A 72 13.04 3.78 -1.46
C GLU A 72 13.81 4.25 -0.23
N LEU A 73 15.09 4.54 -0.41
CA LEU A 73 15.93 5.21 0.59
C LEU A 73 16.44 6.53 0.01
N ALA A 74 15.97 7.65 0.56
CA ALA A 74 16.31 8.99 0.10
C ALA A 74 17.21 9.72 1.12
N ARG A 75 18.28 10.36 0.65
CA ARG A 75 19.17 11.25 1.43
C ARG A 75 18.81 12.72 1.16
N TYR A 76 18.69 13.52 2.21
CA TYR A 76 18.52 14.98 2.17
C TYR A 76 19.80 15.68 2.64
N PHE A 77 20.21 16.75 1.93
CA PHE A 77 21.45 17.52 2.16
C PHE A 77 21.13 18.95 2.63
#